data_AF-A0A9D6T3W1-F1
#
_entry.id   AF-A0A9D6T3W1-F1
#
_cell.length_a   1.000
_cell.length_b   1.000
_cell.length_c   1.000
_cell.angle_alpha   90.00
_cell.angle_beta   90.00
_cell.angle_gamma   90.00
#
_symmetry.space_group_name_H-M   'P 1'
#
loop_
_entity.id
_entity.type
_entity.pdbx_description
1 polymer ?
#
loop_
_entity_poly.entity_id
_entity_poly.type
_entity_poly.pdbx_seq_one_letter_code
_entity_poly.pdbx_strand_id
1 'polypeptide(L)'
;VEQLRRERRGRKAPPFVSTFFLPAFAAEVFDYPGDIYVVICDADIARVWAPRNPKRSRIMYFAPNGRVVERLRLYGVRRDRIFLTGFPLPKELIGGPRAEILKHDLGIRLANLDPNETFRNRYRATLRRQFANHLHTAPTRPVTITFAVGGAGAQKRIAVDLLRSLRGRIRRGEIRLQLVAGTRREILRYFTQEARAARLGDELGKGVRILYERQRWDYFSAFSRMMRETDILWTKPSELSFYTGLGIPIIMAEPIGSQETFNREWLRQVGGGIDQLDPTHADEWLWDWIQSGALARMAWSGYIEAPTHGTYRIESVVTGKRVELEPLPLVV
;
A
#
# COMPACT_ATOMS: atom_id res chain seq x y z
N VAL A 1 15.65 -0.53 30.67
CA VAL A 1 16.31 0.79 30.48
C VAL A 1 17.59 0.91 31.29
N GLU A 2 17.59 0.52 32.57
CA GLU A 2 18.80 0.56 33.41
C GLU A 2 19.97 -0.27 32.87
N GLN A 3 19.70 -1.47 32.33
CA GLN A 3 20.72 -2.29 31.67
C GLN A 3 21.35 -1.58 30.45
N LEU A 4 20.53 -1.00 29.56
CA LEU A 4 21.00 -0.20 28.41
C LEU A 4 21.80 1.04 28.84
N ARG A 5 21.44 1.67 29.96
CA ARG A 5 22.19 2.80 30.53
C ARG A 5 23.56 2.34 31.08
N ARG A 6 23.61 1.17 31.72
CA ARG A 6 24.85 0.58 32.27
C ARG A 6 25.80 0.09 31.18
N GLU A 7 25.29 -0.54 30.13
CA GLU A 7 26.08 -1.11 29.03
C GLU A 7 26.68 -0.07 28.08
N ARG A 8 26.20 1.19 28.09
CA ARG A 8 26.56 2.22 27.10
C ARG A 8 27.17 3.51 27.67
N ARG A 9 28.05 3.41 28.67
CA ARG A 9 28.88 4.57 29.09
C ARG A 9 29.66 5.12 27.89
N GLY A 10 29.32 6.34 27.44
CA GLY A 10 30.03 7.08 26.38
C GLY A 10 29.47 6.98 24.94
N ARG A 11 28.40 6.21 24.67
CA ARG A 11 27.80 6.12 23.32
C ARG A 11 26.34 6.59 23.32
N LYS A 12 25.93 7.38 22.32
CA LYS A 12 24.52 7.80 22.13
C LYS A 12 23.62 6.55 22.06
N ALA A 13 22.53 6.54 22.81
CA ALA A 13 21.54 5.48 22.74
C ALA A 13 20.92 5.44 21.33
N PRO A 14 20.55 4.24 20.82
CA PRO A 14 19.98 4.16 19.49
C PRO A 14 18.59 4.83 19.48
N PRO A 15 18.08 5.24 18.31
CA PRO A 15 16.71 5.71 18.21
C PRO A 15 15.74 4.57 18.51
N PHE A 16 14.66 4.87 19.24
CA PHE A 16 13.52 3.97 19.44
C PHE A 16 12.45 4.32 18.41
N VAL A 17 12.07 3.38 17.56
CA VAL A 17 11.02 3.57 16.55
C VAL A 17 9.92 2.55 16.80
N SER A 18 8.67 3.00 16.88
CA SER A 18 7.50 2.14 17.02
C SER A 18 6.43 2.46 16.00
N THR A 19 5.69 1.46 15.56
CA THR A 19 4.47 1.59 14.75
C THR A 19 3.20 1.63 15.61
N PHE A 20 3.35 1.73 16.93
CA PHE A 20 2.24 1.84 17.87
C PHE A 20 2.58 2.85 18.97
N PHE A 21 1.60 3.62 19.43
CA PHE A 21 1.85 4.71 20.38
C PHE A 21 2.19 4.23 21.80
N LEU A 22 1.63 3.11 22.26
CA LEU A 22 1.85 2.62 23.64
C LEU A 22 3.33 2.36 23.95
N PRO A 23 4.11 1.63 23.11
CA PRO A 23 5.54 1.47 23.33
C PRO A 23 6.32 2.78 23.40
N ALA A 24 5.95 3.79 22.61
CA ALA A 24 6.62 5.09 22.65
C ALA A 24 6.28 5.89 23.92
N PHE A 25 5.04 5.80 24.39
CA PHE A 25 4.65 6.40 25.67
C PHE A 25 5.41 5.74 26.82
N ALA A 26 5.51 4.41 26.81
CA ALA A 26 6.31 3.68 27.80
C ALA A 26 7.79 4.09 27.72
N ALA A 27 8.37 4.18 26.52
CA ALA A 27 9.75 4.65 26.35
C ALA A 27 9.97 6.05 26.92
N GLU A 28 9.00 6.96 26.79
CA GLU A 28 9.07 8.31 27.38
C GLU A 28 8.96 8.26 28.91
N VAL A 29 7.97 7.53 29.45
CA VAL A 29 7.73 7.39 30.90
C VAL A 29 8.93 6.78 31.62
N PHE A 30 9.56 5.77 31.02
CA PHE A 30 10.76 5.12 31.57
C PHE A 30 12.08 5.82 31.17
N ASP A 31 11.98 7.06 30.67
CA ASP A 31 13.12 7.94 30.38
C ASP A 31 14.17 7.28 29.48
N TYR A 32 13.72 6.68 28.37
CA TYR A 32 14.60 6.03 27.41
C TYR A 32 15.68 7.00 26.91
N PRO A 33 16.98 6.68 26.99
CA PRO A 33 18.04 7.66 26.77
C PRO A 33 18.19 8.15 25.32
N GLY A 34 17.56 7.49 24.35
CA GLY A 34 17.61 7.86 22.93
C GLY A 34 16.38 8.65 22.48
N ASP A 35 16.42 9.06 21.22
CA ASP A 35 15.31 9.71 20.52
C ASP A 35 14.14 8.72 20.34
N ILE A 36 12.89 9.19 20.54
CA ILE A 36 11.68 8.35 20.48
C ILE A 36 10.82 8.78 19.31
N TYR A 37 10.52 7.84 18.43
CA TYR A 37 9.73 8.04 17.22
C TYR A 37 8.51 7.11 17.16
N VAL A 38 7.40 7.64 16.65
CA VAL A 38 6.19 6.89 16.32
C VAL A 38 5.86 7.06 14.85
N VAL A 39 5.72 5.94 14.13
CA VAL A 39 5.18 5.89 12.78
C VAL A 39 3.66 5.70 12.89
N ILE A 40 2.90 6.63 12.35
CA ILE A 40 1.45 6.48 12.23
C ILE A 40 1.15 5.64 10.97
N CYS A 41 0.35 4.60 11.14
CA CYS A 41 0.10 3.61 10.09
C CYS A 41 -1.23 3.81 9.34
N ASP A 42 -2.12 4.66 9.84
CA ASP A 42 -3.44 4.91 9.25
C ASP A 42 -3.55 6.32 8.66
N ALA A 43 -4.51 6.53 7.77
CA ALA A 43 -4.80 7.84 7.20
C ALA A 43 -5.41 8.82 8.22
N ASP A 44 -5.78 8.35 9.40
CA ASP A 44 -6.35 9.15 10.47
C ASP A 44 -6.02 8.58 11.86
N ILE A 45 -6.12 9.40 12.91
CA ILE A 45 -5.78 8.98 14.29
C ILE A 45 -6.75 9.53 15.33
N ALA A 46 -7.07 8.73 16.34
CA ALA A 46 -7.82 9.20 17.51
C ALA A 46 -6.92 9.96 18.51
N ARG A 47 -7.54 10.71 19.44
CA ARG A 47 -6.83 11.48 20.49
C ARG A 47 -5.85 10.65 21.32
N VAL A 48 -6.10 9.34 21.47
CA VAL A 48 -5.25 8.41 22.22
C VAL A 48 -3.82 8.32 21.69
N TRP A 49 -3.58 8.66 20.41
CA TRP A 49 -2.25 8.67 19.80
C TRP A 49 -1.35 9.82 20.30
N ALA A 50 -1.91 10.82 20.97
CA ALA A 50 -1.16 11.87 21.64
C ALA A 50 -1.09 11.62 23.16
N PRO A 51 0.03 11.91 23.83
CA PRO A 51 0.16 11.67 25.26
C PRO A 51 -0.73 12.60 26.07
N ARG A 52 -0.83 12.35 27.39
CA ARG A 52 -1.66 13.15 28.30
C ARG A 52 -1.21 14.61 28.37
N ASN A 53 0.09 14.89 28.33
CA ASN A 53 0.64 16.25 28.25
C ASN A 53 1.50 16.44 26.98
N PRO A 54 0.88 16.64 25.82
CA PRO A 54 1.56 16.61 24.53
C PRO A 54 2.48 17.81 24.30
N LYS A 55 2.26 18.94 24.98
CA LYS A 55 3.17 20.10 24.94
C LYS A 55 4.54 19.82 25.57
N ARG A 56 4.59 18.90 26.56
CA ARG A 56 5.83 18.52 27.25
C ARG A 56 6.52 17.28 26.66
N SER A 57 5.82 16.54 25.80
CA SER A 57 6.36 15.32 25.23
C SER A 57 7.51 15.60 24.27
N ARG A 58 8.49 14.68 24.26
CA ARG A 58 9.63 14.65 23.33
C ARG A 58 9.45 13.64 22.20
N ILE A 59 8.35 12.88 22.21
CA ILE A 59 8.03 11.91 21.16
C ILE A 59 7.89 12.64 19.83
N MET A 60 8.52 12.09 18.81
CA MET A 60 8.49 12.56 17.44
C MET A 60 7.57 11.68 16.60
N TYR A 61 6.76 12.29 15.74
CA TYR A 61 5.72 11.62 14.98
C TYR A 61 6.02 11.67 13.49
N PHE A 62 5.95 10.53 12.83
CA PHE A 62 5.94 10.42 11.38
C PHE A 62 4.48 10.32 10.92
N ALA A 63 3.96 11.44 10.43
CA ALA A 63 2.61 11.56 9.93
C ALA A 63 2.55 11.17 8.45
N PRO A 64 1.66 10.25 8.04
CA PRO A 64 1.61 9.79 6.67
C PRO A 64 0.89 10.74 5.72
N ASN A 65 0.05 11.66 6.21
CA ASN A 65 -0.67 12.63 5.39
C ASN A 65 -0.94 13.93 6.17
N GLY A 66 -1.54 14.92 5.49
CA GLY A 66 -1.89 16.20 6.08
C GLY A 66 -2.91 16.08 7.20
N ARG A 67 -3.89 15.17 7.08
CA ARG A 67 -4.92 14.92 8.12
C ARG A 67 -4.30 14.61 9.47
N VAL A 68 -3.36 13.68 9.49
CA VAL A 68 -2.68 13.24 10.72
C VAL A 68 -1.84 14.39 11.30
N VAL A 69 -1.19 15.20 10.46
CA VAL A 69 -0.47 16.40 10.92
C VAL A 69 -1.42 17.34 11.67
N GLU A 70 -2.58 17.65 11.08
CA GLU A 70 -3.57 18.53 11.70
C GLU A 70 -4.18 17.93 12.97
N ARG A 71 -4.44 16.62 13.01
CA ARG A 71 -4.89 15.95 14.23
C ARG A 71 -3.88 16.02 15.36
N LEU A 72 -2.61 15.74 15.08
CA LEU A 72 -1.55 15.83 16.09
C LEU A 72 -1.45 17.26 16.66
N ARG A 73 -1.53 18.28 15.79
CA ARG A 73 -1.56 19.69 16.19
C ARG A 73 -2.78 20.00 17.06
N LEU A 74 -3.96 19.58 16.63
CA LEU A 74 -5.22 19.74 17.38
C LEU A 74 -5.15 19.09 18.76
N TYR A 75 -4.50 17.93 18.85
CA TYR A 75 -4.29 17.22 20.11
C TYR A 75 -3.20 17.84 20.99
N GLY A 76 -2.51 18.88 20.52
CA GLY A 76 -1.55 19.68 21.28
C GLY A 76 -0.09 19.21 21.17
N VAL A 77 0.22 18.32 20.21
CA VAL A 77 1.60 17.93 19.90
C VAL A 77 2.32 19.12 19.27
N ARG A 78 3.55 19.39 19.70
CA ARG A 78 4.33 20.54 19.21
C ARG A 78 4.70 20.36 17.74
N ARG A 79 4.69 21.46 16.97
CA ARG A 79 4.96 21.45 15.53
C ARG A 79 6.36 20.91 15.18
N ASP A 80 7.37 21.20 16.00
CA ASP A 80 8.75 20.69 15.85
C ASP A 80 8.87 19.17 16.09
N ARG A 81 7.80 18.51 16.52
CA ARG A 81 7.74 17.07 16.78
C ARG A 81 6.94 16.30 15.74
N ILE A 82 6.41 16.97 14.72
CA ILE A 82 5.57 16.35 13.68
C ILE A 82 6.29 16.45 12.35
N PHE A 83 6.61 15.30 11.77
CA PHE A 83 7.24 15.17 10.47
C PHE A 83 6.24 14.58 9.49
N LEU A 84 5.86 15.34 8.46
CA LEU A 84 5.08 14.83 7.34
C LEU A 84 5.99 13.96 6.46
N THR A 85 5.84 12.65 6.54
CA THR A 85 6.72 11.70 5.86
C THR A 85 6.06 11.01 4.67
N GLY A 86 4.74 10.81 4.71
CA GLY A 86 4.11 9.84 3.82
C GLY A 86 4.07 8.43 4.42
N PHE A 87 3.38 7.52 3.75
CA PHE A 87 3.30 6.12 4.15
C PHE A 87 4.63 5.38 3.86
N PRO A 88 5.09 4.49 4.77
CA PRO A 88 6.36 3.79 4.64
C PRO A 88 6.29 2.63 3.65
N LEU A 89 6.18 2.93 2.36
CA LEU A 89 6.14 1.92 1.29
C LEU A 89 7.52 1.24 1.11
N PRO A 90 7.56 -0.04 0.67
CA PRO A 90 8.81 -0.77 0.50
C PRO A 90 9.75 -0.11 -0.52
N LYS A 91 11.03 0.04 -0.18
CA LYS A 91 12.02 0.71 -1.04
C LYS A 91 12.24 -0.03 -2.35
N GLU A 92 12.15 -1.36 -2.32
CA GLU A 92 12.28 -2.25 -3.48
C GLU A 92 11.13 -2.11 -4.49
N LEU A 93 10.01 -1.49 -4.10
CA LEU A 93 8.91 -1.14 -5.00
C LEU A 93 9.04 0.28 -5.57
N ILE A 94 9.84 1.13 -4.93
CA ILE A 94 10.05 2.51 -5.34
C ILE A 94 11.25 2.60 -6.29
N GLY A 95 12.39 2.03 -5.90
CA GLY A 95 13.62 2.10 -6.70
C GLY A 95 14.41 3.38 -6.53
N GLY A 96 14.51 3.88 -5.28
CA GLY A 96 15.35 5.04 -4.93
C GLY A 96 14.63 6.39 -4.99
N PRO A 97 15.35 7.50 -4.73
CA PRO A 97 14.77 8.84 -4.72
C PRO A 97 14.09 9.24 -6.04
N ARG A 98 14.60 8.75 -7.18
CA ARG A 98 14.02 8.99 -8.52
C ARG A 98 12.85 8.07 -8.90
N ALA A 99 12.51 7.11 -8.04
CA ALA A 99 11.41 6.16 -8.21
C ALA A 99 11.50 5.32 -9.50
N GLU A 100 12.70 4.85 -9.88
CA GLU A 100 12.92 4.18 -11.18
C GLU A 100 12.11 2.89 -11.34
N ILE A 101 12.01 2.07 -10.28
CA ILE A 101 11.23 0.82 -10.31
C ILE A 101 9.73 1.12 -10.41
N LEU A 102 9.25 2.07 -9.60
CA LEU A 102 7.86 2.49 -9.62
C LEU A 102 7.47 2.99 -11.02
N LYS A 103 8.28 3.88 -11.61
CA LYS A 103 8.01 4.46 -12.94
C LYS A 103 7.96 3.38 -14.03
N HIS A 104 8.91 2.45 -14.01
CA HIS A 104 8.92 1.31 -14.91
C HIS A 104 7.65 0.45 -14.78
N ASP A 105 7.33 0.02 -13.56
CA ASP A 105 6.20 -0.89 -13.31
C ASP A 105 4.85 -0.22 -13.62
N LEU A 106 4.71 1.07 -13.29
CA LEU A 106 3.53 1.87 -13.63
C LEU A 106 3.39 2.09 -15.14
N GLY A 107 4.49 2.28 -15.87
CA GLY A 107 4.47 2.39 -17.32
C GLY A 107 3.88 1.15 -18.01
N ILE A 108 4.24 -0.05 -17.53
CA ILE A 108 3.63 -1.32 -17.97
C ILE A 108 2.15 -1.36 -17.60
N ARG A 109 1.84 -1.04 -16.34
CA ARG A 109 0.48 -1.10 -15.81
C ARG A 109 -0.49 -0.18 -16.56
N LEU A 110 -0.07 1.02 -16.92
CA LEU A 110 -0.87 1.95 -17.71
C LEU A 110 -1.21 1.38 -19.10
N ALA A 111 -0.31 0.62 -19.72
CA ALA A 111 -0.59 -0.04 -20.99
C ALA A 111 -1.60 -1.18 -20.82
N ASN A 112 -1.47 -1.98 -19.76
CA ASN A 112 -2.41 -3.07 -19.44
C ASN A 112 -3.83 -2.57 -19.07
N LEU A 113 -3.93 -1.44 -18.38
CA LEU A 113 -5.19 -0.91 -17.82
C LEU A 113 -5.88 0.15 -18.70
N ASP A 114 -5.33 0.41 -19.89
CA ASP A 114 -5.94 1.28 -20.90
C ASP A 114 -5.60 0.76 -22.30
N PRO A 115 -6.10 -0.46 -22.65
CA PRO A 115 -5.79 -1.10 -23.92
C PRO A 115 -6.30 -0.30 -25.13
N ASN A 116 -7.37 0.49 -24.96
CA ASN A 116 -7.94 1.36 -26.00
C ASN A 116 -7.31 2.77 -26.02
N GLU A 117 -6.30 3.03 -25.20
CA GLU A 117 -5.59 4.31 -25.10
C GLU A 117 -6.47 5.54 -24.81
N THR A 118 -7.64 5.35 -24.19
CA THR A 118 -8.60 6.44 -23.91
C THR A 118 -7.97 7.47 -22.97
N PHE A 119 -7.32 6.99 -21.91
CA PHE A 119 -6.61 7.84 -20.95
C PHE A 119 -5.26 8.27 -21.50
N ARG A 120 -4.47 7.33 -22.02
CA ARG A 120 -3.09 7.55 -22.46
C ARG A 120 -3.01 8.57 -23.61
N ASN A 121 -3.97 8.58 -24.53
CA ASN A 121 -3.98 9.59 -25.60
C ASN A 121 -4.36 10.98 -25.09
N ARG A 122 -5.33 11.07 -24.17
CA ARG A 122 -5.72 12.34 -23.55
C ARG A 122 -4.57 13.01 -22.78
N TYR A 123 -3.74 12.23 -22.08
CA TYR A 123 -2.65 12.74 -21.24
C TYR A 123 -1.25 12.48 -21.81
N ARG A 124 -1.13 12.20 -23.11
CA ARG A 124 0.11 11.75 -23.76
C ARG A 124 1.32 12.64 -23.45
N ALA A 125 1.17 13.96 -23.53
CA ALA A 125 2.27 14.89 -23.29
C ALA A 125 2.77 14.84 -21.83
N THR A 126 1.84 14.82 -20.87
CA THR A 126 2.13 14.72 -19.44
C THR A 126 2.82 13.40 -19.11
N LEU A 127 2.29 12.29 -19.62
CA LEU A 127 2.85 10.96 -19.40
C LEU A 127 4.28 10.86 -19.97
N ARG A 128 4.52 11.34 -21.20
CA ARG A 128 5.86 11.33 -21.80
C ARG A 128 6.88 12.10 -20.97
N ARG A 129 6.49 13.26 -20.43
CA ARG A 129 7.37 14.05 -19.55
C ARG A 129 7.70 13.31 -18.25
N GLN A 130 6.72 12.62 -17.66
CA GLN A 130 6.88 11.99 -16.35
C GLN A 130 7.70 10.69 -16.40
N PHE A 131 7.46 9.89 -17.43
CA PHE A 131 8.01 8.54 -17.55
C PHE A 131 9.18 8.44 -18.52
N ALA A 132 9.45 9.46 -19.35
CA ALA A 132 10.46 9.40 -20.40
C ALA A 132 10.36 8.10 -21.22
N ASN A 133 11.35 7.21 -21.09
CA ASN A 133 11.44 5.94 -21.82
C ASN A 133 10.72 4.76 -21.14
N HIS A 134 10.07 4.98 -19.99
CA HIS A 134 9.37 3.92 -19.24
C HIS A 134 7.94 3.64 -19.74
N LEU A 135 7.43 4.40 -20.70
CA LEU A 135 6.08 4.16 -21.25
C LEU A 135 6.07 3.01 -22.25
N HIS A 136 5.14 2.08 -22.03
CA HIS A 136 4.85 1.02 -22.98
C HIS A 136 3.71 1.43 -23.93
N THR A 137 3.87 1.10 -25.20
CA THR A 137 2.87 1.38 -26.24
C THR A 137 1.72 0.37 -26.20
N ALA A 138 2.01 -0.90 -25.92
CA ALA A 138 1.03 -1.99 -25.88
C ALA A 138 1.10 -2.79 -24.57
N PRO A 139 0.02 -3.49 -24.18
CA PRO A 139 0.06 -4.46 -23.09
C PRO A 139 1.15 -5.51 -23.33
N THR A 140 1.95 -5.80 -22.31
CA THR A 140 3.09 -6.74 -22.42
C THR A 140 2.82 -8.09 -21.77
N ARG A 141 1.74 -8.20 -21.00
CA ARG A 141 1.34 -9.40 -20.27
C ARG A 141 -0.16 -9.36 -19.96
N PRO A 142 -0.78 -10.48 -19.54
CA PRO A 142 -2.15 -10.50 -19.05
C PRO A 142 -2.34 -9.50 -17.90
N VAL A 143 -3.56 -8.97 -17.76
CA VAL A 143 -3.92 -8.08 -16.65
C VAL A 143 -3.82 -8.88 -15.35
N THR A 144 -3.02 -8.39 -14.42
CA THR A 144 -2.81 -9.06 -13.13
C THR A 144 -3.66 -8.41 -12.05
N ILE A 145 -4.53 -9.21 -11.43
CA ILE A 145 -5.34 -8.80 -10.29
C ILE A 145 -4.82 -9.54 -9.06
N THR A 146 -4.42 -8.80 -8.03
CA THR A 146 -4.04 -9.38 -6.75
C THR A 146 -5.15 -9.19 -5.73
N PHE A 147 -5.70 -10.29 -5.22
CA PHE A 147 -6.64 -10.27 -4.11
C PHE A 147 -5.91 -10.58 -2.80
N ALA A 148 -5.83 -9.59 -1.92
CA ALA A 148 -5.19 -9.73 -0.63
C ALA A 148 -6.23 -9.91 0.49
N VAL A 149 -6.28 -11.12 1.05
CA VAL A 149 -7.19 -11.45 2.15
C VAL A 149 -6.75 -10.74 3.43
N GLY A 150 -7.63 -9.94 4.02
CA GLY A 150 -7.40 -9.37 5.35
C GLY A 150 -7.16 -10.45 6.42
N GLY A 151 -6.35 -10.16 7.43
CA GLY A 151 -5.77 -11.14 8.36
C GLY A 151 -6.74 -12.15 9.02
N ALA A 152 -8.01 -11.80 9.20
CA ALA A 152 -9.02 -12.69 9.78
C ALA A 152 -9.59 -13.74 8.81
N GLY A 153 -9.32 -13.65 7.49
CA GLY A 153 -9.92 -14.56 6.51
C GLY A 153 -11.40 -14.28 6.20
N ALA A 154 -11.96 -13.20 6.75
CA ALA A 154 -13.37 -12.82 6.64
C ALA A 154 -13.85 -12.63 5.19
N GLN A 155 -12.94 -12.29 4.28
CA GLN A 155 -13.24 -11.97 2.88
C GLN A 155 -12.81 -13.07 1.89
N LYS A 156 -12.47 -14.27 2.37
CA LYS A 156 -12.05 -15.39 1.50
C LYS A 156 -13.12 -15.79 0.48
N ARG A 157 -14.41 -15.53 0.76
CA ARG A 157 -15.52 -15.79 -0.16
C ARG A 157 -15.49 -14.87 -1.39
N ILE A 158 -15.16 -13.59 -1.22
CA ILE A 158 -15.03 -12.63 -2.33
C ILE A 158 -13.97 -13.10 -3.32
N ALA A 159 -12.84 -13.64 -2.83
CA ALA A 159 -11.81 -14.22 -3.69
C ALA A 159 -12.34 -15.39 -4.54
N VAL A 160 -13.26 -16.20 -4.00
CA VAL A 160 -13.90 -17.31 -4.72
C VAL A 160 -14.89 -16.79 -5.75
N ASP A 161 -15.68 -15.77 -5.40
CA ASP A 161 -16.62 -15.14 -6.34
C ASP A 161 -15.86 -14.56 -7.53
N LEU A 162 -14.73 -13.88 -7.28
CA LEU A 162 -13.84 -13.39 -8.33
C LEU A 162 -13.26 -14.50 -9.19
N LEU A 163 -12.77 -15.56 -8.55
CA LEU A 163 -12.21 -16.70 -9.26
C LEU A 163 -13.24 -17.36 -10.18
N ARG A 164 -14.51 -17.43 -9.76
CA ARG A 164 -15.61 -17.98 -10.57
C ARG A 164 -16.05 -17.02 -11.67
N SER A 165 -16.20 -15.73 -11.35
CA SER A 165 -16.60 -14.68 -12.29
C SER A 165 -15.58 -14.55 -13.43
N LEU A 166 -14.29 -14.44 -13.09
CA LEU A 166 -13.20 -14.23 -14.04
C LEU A 166 -12.71 -15.51 -14.73
N ARG A 167 -13.33 -16.67 -14.48
CA ARG A 167 -12.89 -17.98 -14.98
C ARG A 167 -12.69 -18.00 -16.49
N GLY A 168 -13.59 -17.38 -17.24
CA GLY A 168 -13.52 -17.33 -18.70
C GLY A 168 -12.25 -16.61 -19.19
N ARG A 169 -11.97 -15.43 -18.62
CA ARG A 169 -10.79 -14.62 -18.95
C ARG A 169 -9.49 -15.27 -18.52
N ILE A 170 -9.48 -15.91 -17.35
CA ILE A 170 -8.30 -16.64 -16.85
C ILE A 170 -7.91 -17.74 -17.85
N ARG A 171 -8.87 -18.54 -18.33
CA ARG A 171 -8.63 -19.61 -19.31
C ARG A 171 -8.18 -19.09 -20.69
N ARG A 172 -8.63 -17.90 -21.08
CA ARG A 172 -8.18 -17.26 -22.32
C ARG A 172 -6.81 -16.58 -22.18
N GLY A 173 -6.22 -16.60 -20.99
CA GLY A 173 -4.95 -15.92 -20.72
C GLY A 173 -5.05 -14.39 -20.74
N GLU A 174 -6.25 -13.82 -20.62
CA GLU A 174 -6.47 -12.37 -20.57
C GLU A 174 -6.17 -11.80 -19.19
N ILE A 175 -6.40 -12.61 -18.15
CA ILE A 175 -6.24 -12.25 -16.74
C ILE A 175 -5.37 -13.27 -16.02
N ARG A 176 -4.51 -12.77 -15.13
CA ARG A 176 -3.86 -13.55 -14.07
C ARG A 176 -4.39 -13.12 -12.71
N LEU A 177 -5.03 -14.05 -12.00
CA LEU A 177 -5.50 -13.83 -10.64
C LEU A 177 -4.45 -14.31 -9.64
N GLN A 178 -4.05 -13.42 -8.73
CA GLN A 178 -3.08 -13.68 -7.68
C GLN A 178 -3.77 -13.63 -6.32
N LEU A 179 -3.83 -14.76 -5.63
CA LEU A 179 -4.51 -14.89 -4.34
C LEU A 179 -3.48 -14.93 -3.21
N VAL A 180 -3.56 -13.98 -2.28
CA VAL A 180 -2.60 -13.91 -1.17
C VAL A 180 -3.11 -14.72 0.03
N ALA A 181 -2.45 -15.84 0.30
CA ALA A 181 -2.70 -16.67 1.49
C ALA A 181 -1.77 -16.32 2.67
N GLY A 182 -0.72 -15.54 2.42
CA GLY A 182 0.22 -15.11 3.46
C GLY A 182 1.01 -16.29 4.03
N THR A 183 1.02 -16.42 5.36
CA THR A 183 1.66 -17.56 6.05
C THR A 183 0.67 -18.63 6.50
N ARG A 184 -0.58 -18.58 6.02
CA ARG A 184 -1.69 -19.43 6.48
C ARG A 184 -1.92 -20.60 5.53
N ARG A 185 -1.42 -21.78 5.90
CA ARG A 185 -1.49 -23.00 5.06
C ARG A 185 -2.93 -23.43 4.78
N GLU A 186 -3.84 -23.18 5.72
CA GLU A 186 -5.27 -23.44 5.57
C GLU A 186 -5.92 -22.59 4.47
N ILE A 187 -5.47 -21.34 4.28
CA ILE A 187 -5.97 -20.46 3.21
C ILE A 187 -5.42 -20.91 1.84
N LEU A 188 -4.14 -21.32 1.79
CA LEU A 188 -3.57 -21.96 0.59
C LEU A 188 -4.39 -23.18 0.14
N ARG A 189 -4.71 -24.08 1.08
CA ARG A 189 -5.51 -25.28 0.79
C ARG A 189 -6.91 -24.91 0.30
N TYR A 190 -7.55 -23.96 0.97
CA TYR A 190 -8.86 -23.45 0.60
C TYR A 190 -8.87 -22.92 -0.84
N PHE A 191 -7.95 -22.01 -1.20
CA PHE A 191 -7.88 -21.46 -2.55
C PHE A 191 -7.54 -22.51 -3.61
N THR A 192 -6.65 -23.46 -3.29
CA THR A 192 -6.36 -24.58 -4.20
C THR A 192 -7.61 -25.41 -4.49
N GLN A 193 -8.41 -25.71 -3.45
CA GLN A 193 -9.63 -26.48 -3.59
C GLN A 193 -10.70 -25.72 -4.40
N GLU A 194 -10.91 -24.44 -4.10
CA GLU A 194 -11.89 -23.60 -4.81
C GLU A 194 -11.50 -23.38 -6.29
N ALA A 195 -10.21 -23.22 -6.58
CA ALA A 195 -9.70 -23.17 -7.96
C ALA A 195 -10.05 -24.45 -8.73
N ARG A 196 -9.83 -25.62 -8.13
CA ARG A 196 -10.20 -26.90 -8.75
C ARG A 196 -11.71 -27.04 -8.93
N ALA A 197 -12.50 -26.67 -7.92
CA ALA A 197 -13.96 -26.70 -7.98
C ALA A 197 -14.52 -25.79 -9.10
N ALA A 198 -13.89 -24.64 -9.33
CA ALA A 198 -14.23 -23.75 -10.44
C ALA A 198 -13.70 -24.23 -11.81
N ARG A 199 -13.11 -25.42 -11.90
CA ARG A 199 -12.47 -25.97 -13.11
C ARG A 199 -11.28 -25.13 -13.61
N LEU A 200 -10.53 -24.53 -12.69
CA LEU A 200 -9.28 -23.80 -12.93
C LEU A 200 -8.05 -24.55 -12.38
N GLY A 201 -8.16 -25.88 -12.18
CA GLY A 201 -7.07 -26.71 -11.68
C GLY A 201 -5.80 -26.62 -12.54
N ASP A 202 -5.97 -26.65 -13.88
CA ASP A 202 -4.86 -26.59 -14.85
C ASP A 202 -4.25 -25.18 -14.97
N GLU A 203 -4.93 -24.17 -14.44
CA GLU A 203 -4.49 -22.78 -14.39
C GLU A 203 -3.71 -22.44 -13.11
N LEU A 204 -3.65 -23.35 -12.15
CA LEU A 204 -2.83 -23.19 -10.95
C LEU A 204 -1.34 -23.05 -11.33
N GLY A 205 -0.70 -21.98 -10.86
CA GLY A 205 0.66 -21.59 -11.22
C GLY A 205 0.78 -20.75 -12.50
N LYS A 206 -0.28 -20.69 -13.31
CA LYS A 206 -0.33 -19.95 -14.59
C LYS A 206 -1.27 -18.75 -14.49
N GLY A 207 -2.55 -18.93 -14.83
CA GLY A 207 -3.61 -17.93 -14.71
C GLY A 207 -4.09 -17.71 -13.28
N VAL A 208 -3.90 -18.67 -12.37
CA VAL A 208 -4.17 -18.52 -10.93
C VAL A 208 -2.89 -18.78 -10.14
N ARG A 209 -2.35 -17.76 -9.48
CA ARG A 209 -1.20 -17.91 -8.56
C ARG A 209 -1.66 -17.73 -7.13
N ILE A 210 -1.16 -18.56 -6.22
CA ILE A 210 -1.46 -18.44 -4.79
C ILE A 210 -0.14 -18.13 -4.07
N LEU A 211 -0.05 -16.97 -3.42
CA LEU A 211 1.11 -16.59 -2.63
C LEU A 211 0.99 -17.16 -1.22
N TYR A 212 1.85 -18.13 -0.91
CA TYR A 212 2.01 -18.67 0.42
C TYR A 212 3.49 -18.86 0.71
N GLU A 213 3.92 -18.45 1.89
CA GLU A 213 5.26 -18.69 2.39
C GLU A 213 5.21 -19.17 3.83
N ARG A 214 6.12 -20.06 4.22
CA ARG A 214 6.12 -20.60 5.59
C ARG A 214 6.56 -19.56 6.62
N GLN A 215 7.49 -18.69 6.24
CA GLN A 215 8.04 -17.67 7.12
C GLN A 215 7.61 -16.28 6.70
N ARG A 216 7.43 -15.39 7.68
CA ARG A 216 6.97 -14.02 7.44
C ARG A 216 7.97 -13.19 6.62
N TRP A 217 9.27 -13.41 6.79
CA TRP A 217 10.30 -12.70 6.03
C TRP A 217 10.31 -13.10 4.55
N ASP A 218 10.19 -14.40 4.27
CA ASP A 218 10.05 -14.93 2.91
C ASP A 218 8.77 -14.39 2.25
N TYR A 219 7.67 -14.35 3.01
CA TYR A 219 6.41 -13.77 2.59
C TYR A 219 6.56 -12.31 2.16
N PHE A 220 7.21 -11.45 2.95
CA PHE A 220 7.36 -10.03 2.59
C PHE A 220 8.16 -9.85 1.30
N SER A 221 9.27 -10.58 1.15
CA SER A 221 10.08 -10.55 -0.07
C SER A 221 9.30 -11.05 -1.29
N ALA A 222 8.50 -12.11 -1.13
CA ALA A 222 7.67 -12.64 -2.20
C ALA A 222 6.47 -11.73 -2.52
N PHE A 223 5.88 -11.07 -1.52
CA PHE A 223 4.81 -10.08 -1.68
C PHE A 223 5.30 -8.84 -2.42
N SER A 224 6.47 -8.29 -2.09
CA SER A 224 7.06 -7.19 -2.86
C SER A 224 7.27 -7.58 -4.32
N ARG A 225 7.82 -8.77 -4.60
CA ARG A 225 7.95 -9.26 -5.99
C ARG A 225 6.60 -9.37 -6.70
N MET A 226 5.57 -9.84 -5.99
CA MET A 226 4.20 -9.93 -6.50
C MET A 226 3.60 -8.55 -6.85
N MET A 227 3.83 -7.54 -6.01
CA MET A 227 3.31 -6.18 -6.23
C MET A 227 3.89 -5.51 -7.48
N ARG A 228 5.12 -5.84 -7.88
CA ARG A 228 5.71 -5.37 -9.14
C ARG A 228 4.94 -5.82 -10.38
N GLU A 229 4.35 -7.02 -10.33
CA GLU A 229 3.53 -7.56 -11.41
C GLU A 229 2.04 -7.23 -11.25
N THR A 230 1.62 -6.62 -10.14
CA THR A 230 0.21 -6.34 -9.86
C THR A 230 -0.25 -5.13 -10.65
N ASP A 231 -1.31 -5.29 -11.44
CA ASP A 231 -1.97 -4.19 -12.13
C ASP A 231 -3.12 -3.63 -11.29
N ILE A 232 -3.87 -4.48 -10.59
CA ILE A 232 -5.00 -4.08 -9.75
C ILE A 232 -4.86 -4.77 -8.40
N LEU A 233 -4.94 -4.00 -7.31
CA LEU A 233 -4.95 -4.57 -5.96
C LEU A 233 -6.36 -4.51 -5.39
N TRP A 234 -6.90 -5.67 -5.06
CA TRP A 234 -8.23 -5.83 -4.49
C TRP A 234 -8.11 -6.26 -3.03
N THR A 235 -8.62 -5.44 -2.12
CA THR A 235 -8.50 -5.68 -0.68
C THR A 235 -9.49 -4.84 0.11
N LYS A 236 -9.64 -5.10 1.41
CA LYS A 236 -10.30 -4.16 2.32
C LYS A 236 -9.47 -2.87 2.42
N PRO A 237 -10.07 -1.71 2.71
CA PRO A 237 -9.36 -0.44 2.80
C PRO A 237 -8.55 -0.32 4.11
N SER A 238 -7.59 -1.22 4.33
CA SER A 238 -6.64 -1.17 5.44
C SER A 238 -5.27 -0.68 4.95
N GLU A 239 -4.17 -1.17 5.51
CA GLU A 239 -2.80 -0.72 5.24
C GLU A 239 -2.37 -0.86 3.77
N LEU A 240 -3.00 -1.77 3.02
CA LEU A 240 -2.74 -1.95 1.60
C LEU A 240 -3.36 -0.86 0.72
N SER A 241 -4.29 -0.03 1.24
CA SER A 241 -4.81 1.14 0.51
C SER A 241 -3.71 2.11 0.09
N PHE A 242 -2.64 2.21 0.89
CA PHE A 242 -1.57 3.16 0.64
C PHE A 242 -0.66 2.75 -0.52
N TYR A 243 -0.76 1.50 -0.99
CA TYR A 243 -0.07 1.03 -2.20
C TYR A 243 -0.56 1.72 -3.47
N THR A 244 -1.66 2.49 -3.39
CA THR A 244 -2.07 3.40 -4.46
C THR A 244 -0.96 4.37 -4.89
N GLY A 245 -0.07 4.77 -3.96
CA GLY A 245 1.09 5.60 -4.28
C GLY A 245 2.08 4.92 -5.24
N LEU A 246 2.11 3.59 -5.30
CA LEU A 246 2.89 2.84 -6.30
C LEU A 246 2.23 2.85 -7.69
N GLY A 247 1.18 3.66 -7.86
CA GLY A 247 0.31 3.70 -9.01
C GLY A 247 -0.49 2.41 -9.18
N ILE A 248 -0.80 1.69 -8.10
CA ILE A 248 -1.64 0.50 -8.14
C ILE A 248 -3.08 0.94 -7.81
N PRO A 249 -4.02 0.92 -8.76
CA PRO A 249 -5.42 1.22 -8.46
C PRO A 249 -5.99 0.18 -7.51
N ILE A 250 -6.74 0.66 -6.51
CA ILE A 250 -7.28 -0.18 -5.44
C ILE A 250 -8.78 -0.39 -5.64
N ILE A 251 -9.21 -1.65 -5.68
CA ILE A 251 -10.63 -2.01 -5.58
C ILE A 251 -10.91 -2.42 -4.12
N MET A 252 -11.79 -1.69 -3.46
CA MET A 252 -12.02 -1.79 -2.03
C MET A 252 -13.19 -2.72 -1.72
N ALA A 253 -12.90 -3.80 -1.00
CA ALA A 253 -13.92 -4.58 -0.31
C ALA A 253 -14.50 -3.81 0.88
N GLU A 254 -15.62 -4.28 1.42
CA GLU A 254 -16.29 -3.60 2.54
C GLU A 254 -15.35 -3.39 3.75
N PRO A 255 -15.37 -2.20 4.36
CA PRO A 255 -14.63 -1.93 5.58
C PRO A 255 -15.23 -2.70 6.75
N ILE A 256 -14.37 -3.21 7.63
CA ILE A 256 -14.75 -3.95 8.84
C ILE A 256 -14.72 -3.04 10.08
N GLY A 257 -13.86 -2.01 10.08
CA GLY A 257 -13.64 -1.14 11.23
C GLY A 257 -13.64 0.36 10.89
N SER A 258 -13.69 1.21 11.91
CA SER A 258 -13.72 2.67 11.75
C SER A 258 -12.46 3.22 11.08
N GLN A 259 -11.28 2.68 11.39
CA GLN A 259 -10.03 3.08 10.73
C GLN A 259 -10.08 2.81 9.21
N GLU A 260 -10.67 1.69 8.81
CA GLU A 260 -10.82 1.33 7.40
C GLU A 260 -11.79 2.29 6.67
N THR A 261 -12.73 2.90 7.40
CA THR A 261 -13.60 3.95 6.83
C THR A 261 -12.80 5.22 6.51
N PHE A 262 -11.88 5.63 7.39
CA PHE A 262 -11.02 6.79 7.14
C PHE A 262 -9.98 6.53 6.03
N ASN A 263 -9.42 5.32 6.00
CA ASN A 263 -8.51 4.91 4.92
C ASN A 263 -9.24 4.87 3.56
N ARG A 264 -10.50 4.39 3.52
CA ARG A 264 -11.36 4.43 2.33
C ARG A 264 -11.59 5.86 1.86
N GLU A 265 -11.93 6.76 2.78
CA GLU A 265 -12.20 8.17 2.47
C GLU A 265 -10.95 8.86 1.90
N TRP A 266 -9.80 8.67 2.54
CA TRP A 266 -8.51 9.17 2.03
C TRP A 266 -8.19 8.63 0.63
N LEU A 267 -8.40 7.33 0.40
CA LEU A 267 -8.12 6.70 -0.89
C LEU A 267 -9.04 7.23 -2.01
N ARG A 268 -10.30 7.55 -1.69
CA ARG A 268 -11.23 8.21 -2.62
C ARG A 268 -10.81 9.65 -2.93
N GLN A 269 -10.36 10.41 -1.93
CA GLN A 269 -9.89 11.79 -2.12
C GLN A 269 -8.66 11.87 -3.04
N VAL A 270 -7.75 10.90 -2.90
CA VAL A 270 -6.59 10.72 -3.80
C VAL A 270 -7.01 10.30 -5.23
N GLY A 271 -8.24 9.79 -5.41
CA GLY A 271 -8.70 9.22 -6.68
C GLY A 271 -8.01 7.90 -7.04
N GLY A 272 -7.34 7.28 -6.07
CA GLY A 272 -6.49 6.10 -6.26
C GLY A 272 -7.21 4.76 -6.09
N GLY A 273 -8.47 4.77 -5.72
CA GLY A 273 -9.28 3.57 -5.56
C GLY A 273 -10.78 3.82 -5.54
N ILE A 274 -11.53 2.73 -5.67
CA ILE A 274 -12.99 2.73 -5.75
C ILE A 274 -13.56 1.53 -4.99
N ASP A 275 -14.80 1.63 -4.50
CA ASP A 275 -15.48 0.50 -3.87
C ASP A 275 -15.78 -0.58 -4.92
N GLN A 276 -15.68 -1.84 -4.52
CA GLN A 276 -16.08 -2.94 -5.39
C GLN A 276 -17.58 -2.88 -5.70
N LEU A 277 -17.94 -3.28 -6.92
CA LEU A 277 -19.31 -3.69 -7.22
C LEU A 277 -19.49 -5.17 -6.84
N ASP A 278 -20.63 -5.76 -7.18
CA ASP A 278 -20.88 -7.19 -6.93
C ASP A 278 -19.77 -8.06 -7.57
N PRO A 279 -18.97 -8.80 -6.76
CA PRO A 279 -17.85 -9.58 -7.25
C PRO A 279 -18.28 -10.79 -8.08
N THR A 280 -19.55 -11.23 -7.98
CA THR A 280 -20.06 -12.34 -8.80
C THR A 280 -20.18 -11.94 -10.27
N HIS A 281 -20.32 -10.64 -10.55
CA HIS A 281 -20.41 -10.04 -11.89
C HIS A 281 -19.12 -9.29 -12.29
N ALA A 282 -17.99 -9.55 -11.62
CA ALA A 282 -16.72 -8.87 -11.85
C ALA A 282 -16.24 -8.92 -13.31
N ASP A 283 -16.53 -9.99 -14.05
CA ASP A 283 -16.13 -10.12 -15.46
C ASP A 283 -16.67 -9.01 -16.38
N GLU A 284 -17.84 -8.46 -16.04
CA GLU A 284 -18.52 -7.42 -16.81
C GLU A 284 -17.95 -6.05 -16.45
N TRP A 285 -18.22 -5.59 -15.24
CA TRP A 285 -17.91 -4.21 -14.85
C TRP A 285 -16.41 -3.94 -14.76
N LEU A 286 -15.58 -4.93 -14.39
CA LEU A 286 -14.13 -4.73 -14.31
C LEU A 286 -13.56 -4.49 -15.69
N TRP A 287 -14.08 -5.20 -16.69
CA TRP A 287 -13.60 -5.08 -18.06
C TRP A 287 -14.01 -3.74 -18.67
N ASP A 288 -15.22 -3.25 -18.39
CA ASP A 288 -15.64 -1.90 -18.78
C ASP A 288 -14.70 -0.82 -18.22
N TRP A 289 -14.25 -0.97 -16.97
CA TRP A 289 -13.30 -0.05 -16.34
C TRP A 289 -11.90 -0.13 -16.94
N ILE A 290 -11.44 -1.31 -17.35
CA ILE A 290 -10.18 -1.49 -18.08
C ILE A 290 -10.29 -0.86 -19.47
N GLN A 291 -11.31 -1.21 -20.25
CA GLN A 291 -11.48 -0.76 -21.63
C GLN A 291 -11.71 0.75 -21.76
N SER A 292 -12.34 1.37 -20.77
CA SER A 292 -12.54 2.83 -20.71
C SER A 292 -11.32 3.61 -20.18
N GLY A 293 -10.24 2.91 -19.79
CA GLY A 293 -9.06 3.50 -19.16
C GLY A 293 -9.32 4.07 -17.76
N ALA A 294 -10.42 3.67 -17.10
CA ALA A 294 -10.76 4.15 -15.77
C ALA A 294 -9.74 3.71 -14.71
N LEU A 295 -9.30 2.46 -14.76
CA LEU A 295 -8.29 1.97 -13.82
C LEU A 295 -6.91 2.57 -14.09
N ALA A 296 -6.57 2.88 -15.34
CA ALA A 296 -5.35 3.63 -15.66
C ALA A 296 -5.40 5.08 -15.11
N ARG A 297 -6.56 5.74 -15.16
CA ARG A 297 -6.77 7.04 -14.49
C ARG A 297 -6.55 6.95 -12.98
N MET A 298 -7.08 5.91 -12.34
CA MET A 298 -6.90 5.70 -10.89
C MET A 298 -5.43 5.41 -10.55
N ALA A 299 -4.76 4.56 -11.34
CA ALA A 299 -3.33 4.26 -11.22
C ALA A 299 -2.49 5.55 -11.26
N TRP A 300 -2.77 6.42 -12.23
CA TRP A 300 -2.11 7.71 -12.37
C TRP A 300 -2.40 8.65 -11.20
N SER A 301 -3.67 8.76 -10.78
CA SER A 301 -4.08 9.65 -9.69
C SER A 301 -3.43 9.23 -8.37
N GLY A 302 -3.42 7.93 -8.06
CA GLY A 302 -2.71 7.39 -6.91
C GLY A 302 -1.22 7.73 -6.91
N TYR A 303 -0.55 7.59 -8.06
CA TYR A 303 0.88 7.91 -8.19
C TYR A 303 1.19 9.40 -8.00
N ILE A 304 0.35 10.29 -8.54
CA ILE A 304 0.60 11.74 -8.49
C ILE A 304 0.20 12.35 -7.14
N GLU A 305 -0.93 11.92 -6.58
CA GLU A 305 -1.52 12.57 -5.41
C GLU A 305 -1.10 11.92 -4.08
N ALA A 306 -0.79 10.61 -4.07
CA ALA A 306 -0.45 9.91 -2.84
C ALA A 306 1.05 10.02 -2.46
N PRO A 307 1.39 10.04 -1.16
CA PRO A 307 2.78 9.97 -0.71
C PRO A 307 3.41 8.61 -1.04
N THR A 308 4.65 8.61 -1.56
CA THR A 308 5.37 7.39 -1.95
C THR A 308 6.64 7.14 -1.15
N HIS A 309 7.52 8.13 -1.01
CA HIS A 309 8.84 7.99 -0.37
C HIS A 309 8.85 8.05 1.17
N GLY A 310 7.81 7.57 1.86
CA GLY A 310 7.73 7.68 3.32
C GLY A 310 8.88 7.01 4.05
N THR A 311 9.31 5.83 3.59
CA THR A 311 10.44 5.11 4.17
C THR A 311 11.76 5.89 4.06
N TYR A 312 11.97 6.63 2.96
CA TYR A 312 13.16 7.46 2.77
C TYR A 312 13.14 8.70 3.66
N ARG A 313 11.97 9.36 3.80
CA ARG A 313 11.83 10.53 4.69
C ARG A 313 12.03 10.13 6.16
N ILE A 314 11.46 9.00 6.58
CA ILE A 314 11.65 8.44 7.93
C ILE A 314 13.14 8.15 8.18
N GLU A 315 13.80 7.43 7.27
CA GLU A 315 15.23 7.15 7.39
C GLU A 315 16.08 8.43 7.47
N SER A 316 15.75 9.43 6.66
CA SER A 316 16.44 10.72 6.64
C SER A 316 16.36 11.43 7.99
N VAL A 317 15.17 11.49 8.60
CA VAL A 317 14.96 12.10 9.92
C VAL A 317 15.69 11.30 11.02
N VAL A 318 15.55 9.98 11.02
CA VAL A 318 16.13 9.12 12.08
C VAL A 318 17.66 9.10 12.03
N THR A 319 18.26 9.11 10.84
CA THR A 319 19.70 8.97 10.65
C THR A 319 20.44 10.30 10.45
N GLY A 320 19.72 11.39 10.16
CA GLY A 320 20.29 12.68 9.77
C GLY A 320 20.88 12.70 8.35
N LYS A 321 20.81 11.59 7.60
CA LYS A 321 21.27 11.53 6.21
C LYS A 321 20.25 12.22 5.31
N ARG A 322 20.63 13.33 4.68
CA ARG A 322 19.73 14.07 3.79
C ARG A 322 19.44 13.26 2.52
N VAL A 323 18.16 13.15 2.17
CA VAL A 323 17.71 12.63 0.88
C VAL A 323 16.89 13.73 0.22
N GLU A 324 17.28 14.13 -1.00
CA GLU A 324 16.51 15.10 -1.77
C GLU A 324 15.29 14.41 -2.36
N LEU A 325 14.11 14.88 -1.94
CA LEU A 325 12.81 14.37 -2.35
C LEU A 325 11.89 15.57 -2.57
N GLU A 326 10.93 15.41 -3.48
CA GLU A 326 9.91 16.43 -3.70
C GLU A 326 9.10 16.67 -2.42
N PRO A 327 8.63 17.91 -2.17
CA PRO A 327 7.70 18.20 -1.10
C PRO A 327 6.44 17.35 -1.22
N LEU A 328 5.85 16.96 -0.08
CA LEU A 328 4.60 16.21 -0.08
C LEU A 328 3.41 17.16 -0.28
N PRO A 329 2.40 16.76 -1.08
CA PRO A 329 1.13 17.45 -1.07
C PRO A 329 0.50 17.32 0.34
N LEU A 330 -0.02 18.42 0.88
CA LEU A 330 -0.80 18.40 2.11
C LEU A 330 -2.23 17.91 1.78
N VAL A 331 -2.38 16.62 1.49
CA VAL A 331 -3.69 15.99 1.36
C VAL A 331 -4.31 15.89 2.76
N VAL A 332 -5.33 16.71 3.02
CA VAL A 332 -6.03 16.80 4.32
C VAL A 332 -7.24 15.91 4.34
#